data_AF-J2ZMA4-F1
#
_entry.id   AF-J2ZMA4-F1
#
_cell.length_a   1.000
_cell.length_b   1.000
_cell.length_c   1.000
_cell.angle_alpha   90.00
_cell.angle_beta   90.00
_cell.angle_gamma   90.00
#
_symmetry.space_group_name_H-M   'P 1'
#
loop_
_entity.id
_entity.type
_entity.pdbx_description
1 polymer ?
#
loop_
_entity_poly.entity_id
_entity_poly.type
_entity_poly.pdbx_seq_one_letter_code
_entity_poly.pdbx_strand_id
1 'polypeptide(L)'
;MGMSEAATTTRMTEMTQKPEVTGMLSTLRAIPGLRRAWPEHRSSGSTSMSIECVDGEGRLRAGHVTAGATPDLLPYATDPALPALSTHLTGALVVHRAGRRAVVMEDSRVRKIVRPLRAVSLVRAHTSAASVLRVTGLRTPRILGNEDDVVDLELLPGRSLDELGDAGLPGWQRLTDSWAHLAHDKADLPVHGPRQETEVLRRWFASAQRHGVIDQPAPLHEQVVDTCLSLREDDGERVIAHRDLH
;
A
#
# COMPACT_ATOMS: atom_id res chain seq x y z
N MET A 1 -70.31 29.29 -19.08
CA MET A 1 -70.57 27.88 -18.73
C MET A 1 -70.24 27.08 -19.99
N GLY A 2 -69.00 26.78 -20.34
CA GLY A 2 -67.85 26.35 -19.53
C GLY A 2 -67.53 24.95 -20.01
N MET A 3 -66.51 24.77 -20.87
CA MET A 3 -65.71 23.54 -20.97
C MET A 3 -64.35 23.92 -21.53
N SER A 4 -63.35 23.76 -20.66
CA SER A 4 -61.94 24.07 -20.84
C SER A 4 -61.24 22.97 -21.62
N GLU A 5 -60.23 23.39 -22.39
CA GLU A 5 -59.28 22.60 -23.17
C GLU A 5 -58.62 21.49 -22.35
N ALA A 6 -58.51 20.30 -22.94
CA ALA A 6 -57.59 19.24 -22.49
C ALA A 6 -56.38 19.26 -23.43
N ALA A 7 -55.33 19.99 -23.05
CA ALA A 7 -54.03 19.91 -23.67
C ALA A 7 -53.30 18.67 -23.17
N THR A 8 -53.10 17.69 -24.04
CA THR A 8 -52.30 16.49 -23.79
C THR A 8 -50.82 16.88 -23.66
N THR A 9 -50.33 17.02 -22.43
CA THR A 9 -48.89 17.19 -22.16
C THR A 9 -48.19 15.84 -22.26
N THR A 10 -47.52 15.59 -23.39
CA THR A 10 -46.52 14.54 -23.53
C THR A 10 -45.36 14.84 -22.58
N ARG A 11 -45.27 14.08 -21.49
CA ARG A 11 -44.15 14.15 -20.55
C ARG A 11 -42.94 13.51 -21.22
N MET A 12 -42.05 14.34 -21.79
CA MET A 12 -40.70 13.91 -22.16
C MET A 12 -39.97 13.54 -20.88
N THR A 13 -39.82 12.25 -20.63
CA THR A 13 -38.91 11.73 -19.61
C THR A 13 -37.49 12.00 -20.11
N GLU A 14 -36.90 13.12 -19.70
CA GLU A 14 -35.44 13.29 -19.75
C GLU A 14 -34.82 12.20 -18.89
N MET A 15 -34.42 11.09 -19.53
CA MET A 15 -33.41 10.20 -18.98
C MET A 15 -32.09 10.95 -19.01
N THR A 16 -31.86 11.80 -18.00
CA THR A 16 -30.51 12.19 -17.63
C THR A 16 -29.86 10.95 -17.02
N GLN A 17 -29.41 10.01 -17.86
CA GLN A 17 -28.38 9.07 -17.46
C GLN A 17 -27.16 9.90 -17.11
N LYS A 18 -27.02 10.18 -15.82
CA LYS A 18 -25.77 10.63 -15.23
C LYS A 18 -24.72 9.60 -15.70
N PRO A 19 -23.64 10.00 -16.38
CA PRO A 19 -22.61 9.05 -16.75
C PRO A 19 -22.18 8.35 -15.47
N GLU A 20 -22.27 7.02 -15.43
CA GLU A 20 -21.64 6.24 -14.38
C GLU A 20 -20.18 6.67 -14.39
N VAL A 21 -19.79 7.47 -13.40
CA VAL A 21 -18.39 7.80 -13.20
C VAL A 21 -17.77 6.47 -12.78
N THR A 22 -17.14 5.77 -13.72
CA THR A 22 -16.38 4.55 -13.47
C THR A 22 -15.20 4.91 -12.58
N GLY A 23 -15.45 5.03 -11.29
CA GLY A 23 -14.46 5.42 -10.30
C GLY A 23 -13.32 4.41 -10.24
N MET A 24 -12.20 4.83 -9.66
CA MET A 24 -11.03 3.96 -9.49
C MET A 24 -11.40 2.67 -8.75
N LEU A 25 -12.25 2.73 -7.72
CA LEU A 25 -12.67 1.53 -6.99
C LEU A 25 -13.47 0.56 -7.86
N SER A 26 -14.40 1.05 -8.68
CA SER A 26 -15.14 0.21 -9.62
C SER A 26 -14.20 -0.43 -10.64
N THR A 27 -13.21 0.32 -11.10
CA THR A 27 -12.16 -0.17 -12.00
C THR A 27 -11.36 -1.30 -11.36
N LEU A 28 -10.85 -1.09 -10.13
CA LEU A 28 -10.09 -2.10 -9.39
C LEU A 28 -10.92 -3.37 -9.14
N ARG A 29 -12.17 -3.22 -8.72
CA ARG A 29 -13.08 -4.37 -8.48
C ARG A 29 -13.33 -5.21 -9.74
N ALA A 30 -13.24 -4.60 -10.92
CA ALA A 30 -13.42 -5.30 -12.18
C ALA A 30 -12.17 -6.07 -12.66
N ILE A 31 -11.00 -5.88 -12.03
CA ILE A 31 -9.75 -6.56 -12.42
C ILE A 31 -9.75 -8.00 -11.90
N PRO A 32 -9.77 -9.02 -12.77
CA PRO A 32 -9.69 -10.41 -12.34
C PRO A 32 -8.38 -10.69 -11.60
N GLY A 33 -8.47 -11.45 -10.51
CA GLY A 33 -7.30 -11.87 -9.73
C GLY A 33 -6.56 -10.74 -9.03
N LEU A 34 -7.13 -9.51 -8.94
CA LEU A 34 -6.53 -8.41 -8.20
C LEU A 34 -6.24 -8.83 -6.76
N ARG A 35 -4.99 -8.62 -6.32
CA ARG A 35 -4.58 -8.87 -4.93
C ARG A 35 -4.29 -7.60 -4.19
N ARG A 36 -3.56 -6.67 -4.81
CA ARG A 36 -3.12 -5.44 -4.16
C ARG A 36 -3.16 -4.27 -5.13
N ALA A 37 -3.45 -3.09 -4.59
CA ALA A 37 -3.37 -1.84 -5.31
C ALA A 37 -2.69 -0.80 -4.42
N TRP A 38 -1.80 -0.01 -4.98
CA TRP A 38 -1.10 1.05 -4.28
C TRP A 38 -1.31 2.37 -5.02
N PRO A 39 -1.69 3.44 -4.30
CA PRO A 39 -1.69 4.77 -4.89
C PRO A 39 -0.25 5.16 -5.30
N GLU A 40 -0.11 5.77 -6.48
CA GLU A 40 1.17 6.33 -6.91
C GLU A 40 1.61 7.49 -6.01
N HIS A 41 2.93 7.74 -5.98
CA HIS A 41 3.47 8.87 -5.24
C HIS A 41 3.25 10.17 -6.03
N ARG A 42 2.85 11.23 -5.33
CA ARG A 42 2.27 12.47 -5.85
C ARG A 42 3.08 13.32 -6.83
N SER A 43 4.35 13.05 -7.12
CA SER A 43 5.10 13.94 -8.03
C SER A 43 4.61 13.89 -9.47
N SER A 44 3.78 12.91 -9.85
CA SER A 44 3.32 12.73 -11.23
C SER A 44 1.98 13.40 -11.57
N GLY A 45 1.21 13.90 -10.59
CA GLY A 45 -0.19 14.30 -10.83
C GLY A 45 -1.07 13.16 -11.36
N SER A 46 -0.56 11.94 -11.35
CA SER A 46 -1.14 10.78 -12.02
C SER A 46 -2.36 10.27 -11.27
N THR A 47 -3.39 9.92 -12.03
CA THR A 47 -4.58 9.20 -11.55
C THR A 47 -4.38 7.68 -11.61
N SER A 48 -3.20 7.22 -12.03
CA SER A 48 -2.83 5.80 -12.07
C SER A 48 -2.58 5.22 -10.68
N MET A 49 -2.90 3.95 -10.52
CA MET A 49 -2.51 3.12 -9.38
C MET A 49 -1.62 1.98 -9.86
N SER A 50 -0.55 1.69 -9.11
CA SER A 50 0.18 0.43 -9.31
C SER A 50 -0.67 -0.72 -8.76
N ILE A 51 -0.73 -1.82 -9.49
CA ILE A 51 -1.49 -2.99 -9.08
C ILE A 51 -0.64 -4.26 -9.13
N GLU A 52 -1.13 -5.27 -8.43
CA GLU A 52 -0.66 -6.64 -8.49
C GLU A 52 -1.88 -7.57 -8.58
N CYS A 53 -1.90 -8.44 -9.58
CA CYS A 53 -2.97 -9.42 -9.80
C CYS A 53 -2.40 -10.78 -10.21
N VAL A 54 -3.23 -11.81 -10.18
CA VAL A 54 -2.91 -13.15 -10.68
C VAL A 54 -3.60 -13.35 -12.03
N ASP A 55 -2.83 -13.71 -13.05
CA ASP A 55 -3.38 -13.98 -14.39
C ASP A 55 -4.05 -15.36 -14.50
N GLY A 56 -4.65 -15.65 -15.66
CA GLY A 56 -5.36 -16.92 -15.90
C GLY A 56 -4.46 -18.16 -15.85
N GLU A 57 -3.13 -18.00 -15.87
CA GLU A 57 -2.15 -19.08 -15.71
C GLU A 57 -1.68 -19.21 -14.24
N GLY A 58 -2.28 -18.46 -13.31
CA GLY A 58 -1.88 -18.47 -11.91
C GLY A 58 -0.60 -17.68 -11.61
N ARG A 59 -0.09 -16.87 -12.55
CA ARG A 59 1.14 -16.11 -12.37
C ARG A 59 0.86 -14.72 -11.81
N LEU A 60 1.73 -14.26 -10.91
CA LEU A 60 1.68 -12.89 -10.42
C LEU A 60 2.10 -11.90 -11.51
N ARG A 61 1.27 -10.90 -11.76
CA ARG A 61 1.50 -9.80 -12.71
C ARG A 61 1.42 -8.48 -11.96
N ALA A 62 2.31 -7.57 -12.33
CA ALA A 62 2.29 -6.19 -11.86
C ALA A 62 2.05 -5.24 -13.00
N GLY A 63 1.48 -4.08 -12.69
CA GLY A 63 1.20 -3.08 -13.70
C GLY A 63 0.63 -1.81 -13.11
N HIS A 64 -0.01 -1.04 -13.98
CA HIS A 64 -0.67 0.20 -13.64
C HIS A 64 -2.09 0.21 -14.19
N VAL A 65 -2.98 0.96 -13.54
CA VAL A 65 -4.35 1.14 -14.01
C VAL A 65 -4.84 2.55 -13.73
N THR A 66 -5.54 3.11 -14.70
CA THR A 66 -6.27 4.38 -14.58
C THR A 66 -7.77 4.09 -14.53
N ALA A 67 -8.54 4.94 -13.84
CA ALA A 67 -9.98 4.77 -13.72
C ALA A 67 -10.66 4.62 -15.10
N GLY A 68 -11.50 3.60 -15.26
CA GLY A 68 -12.21 3.26 -16.49
C GLY A 68 -11.38 2.58 -17.57
N ALA A 69 -10.06 2.41 -17.39
CA ALA A 69 -9.17 1.81 -18.38
C ALA A 69 -8.87 0.33 -18.06
N THR A 70 -8.48 -0.42 -19.07
CA THR A 70 -7.89 -1.74 -18.88
C THR A 70 -6.50 -1.62 -18.25
N PRO A 71 -6.09 -2.53 -17.36
CA PRO A 71 -4.77 -2.47 -16.75
C PRO A 71 -3.64 -2.65 -17.78
N ASP A 72 -2.60 -1.83 -17.65
CA ASP A 72 -1.34 -1.99 -18.36
C ASP A 72 -0.40 -2.89 -17.52
N LEU A 73 -0.35 -4.18 -17.88
CA LEU A 73 0.39 -5.20 -17.15
C LEU A 73 1.75 -5.47 -17.80
N LEU A 74 2.80 -5.49 -16.97
CA LEU A 74 4.12 -5.94 -17.37
C LEU A 74 4.08 -7.44 -17.73
N PRO A 75 4.98 -7.92 -18.61
CA PRO A 75 5.21 -9.35 -18.78
C PRO A 75 5.56 -10.04 -17.45
N TYR A 76 5.27 -11.33 -17.36
CA TYR A 76 5.59 -12.10 -16.15
C TYR A 76 7.07 -11.97 -15.80
N ALA A 77 7.35 -11.74 -14.50
CA ALA A 77 8.69 -11.67 -13.94
C ALA A 77 9.66 -10.78 -14.75
N THR A 78 9.16 -9.66 -15.26
CA THR A 78 9.92 -8.68 -16.04
C THR A 78 9.54 -7.28 -15.61
N ASP A 79 10.53 -6.42 -15.37
CA ASP A 79 10.30 -5.02 -15.01
C ASP A 79 11.53 -4.19 -15.41
N PRO A 80 11.43 -3.26 -16.36
CA PRO A 80 12.58 -2.47 -16.81
C PRO A 80 13.27 -1.67 -15.71
N ALA A 81 12.55 -1.34 -14.64
CA ALA A 81 13.12 -0.62 -13.49
C ALA A 81 13.72 -1.56 -12.43
N LEU A 82 13.58 -2.88 -12.60
CA LEU A 82 14.16 -3.93 -11.75
C LEU A 82 14.96 -4.91 -12.63
N PRO A 83 16.14 -4.52 -13.15
CA PRO A 83 16.90 -5.32 -14.10
C PRO A 83 17.33 -6.70 -13.56
N ALA A 84 17.49 -6.86 -12.24
CA ALA A 84 17.75 -8.16 -11.62
C ALA A 84 16.53 -9.11 -11.57
N LEU A 85 15.31 -8.63 -11.88
CA LEU A 85 14.13 -9.49 -12.02
C LEU A 85 14.16 -10.18 -13.39
N SER A 86 14.11 -11.51 -13.38
CA SER A 86 14.22 -12.37 -14.57
C SER A 86 13.11 -13.40 -14.60
N THR A 87 12.75 -13.86 -15.80
CA THR A 87 11.81 -14.97 -16.03
C THR A 87 12.36 -16.32 -15.56
N HIS A 88 13.67 -16.45 -15.36
CA HIS A 88 14.31 -17.66 -14.85
C HIS A 88 14.32 -17.66 -13.31
N LEU A 89 13.13 -17.57 -12.72
CA LEU A 89 12.99 -17.55 -11.27
C LEU A 89 13.36 -18.91 -10.68
N THR A 90 14.13 -18.87 -9.61
CA THR A 90 14.53 -19.99 -8.76
C THR A 90 13.52 -20.27 -7.65
N GLY A 91 12.34 -19.65 -7.70
CA GLY A 91 11.31 -19.72 -6.66
C GLY A 91 10.02 -19.00 -7.06
N ALA A 92 9.09 -18.87 -6.11
CA ALA A 92 7.80 -18.24 -6.34
C ALA A 92 7.88 -16.72 -6.25
N LEU A 93 7.40 -16.01 -7.29
CA LEU A 93 7.18 -14.56 -7.24
C LEU A 93 5.94 -14.26 -6.39
N VAL A 94 6.14 -13.73 -5.18
CA VAL A 94 5.07 -13.51 -4.19
C VAL A 94 4.67 -12.04 -4.02
N VAL A 95 5.53 -11.12 -4.46
CA VAL A 95 5.23 -9.69 -4.55
C VAL A 95 5.87 -9.12 -5.80
N HIS A 96 5.13 -8.30 -6.55
CA HIS A 96 5.67 -7.46 -7.61
C HIS A 96 4.91 -6.13 -7.62
N ARG A 97 5.59 -5.06 -7.20
CA ARG A 97 5.10 -3.69 -7.36
C ARG A 97 5.87 -3.04 -8.48
N ALA A 98 5.19 -2.84 -9.61
CA ALA A 98 5.76 -2.31 -10.85
C ALA A 98 6.62 -1.07 -10.60
N GLY A 99 7.85 -1.10 -11.12
CA GLY A 99 8.85 -0.04 -11.01
C GLY A 99 9.41 0.22 -9.61
N ARG A 100 9.10 -0.64 -8.63
CA ARG A 100 9.48 -0.40 -7.22
C ARG A 100 10.25 -1.55 -6.62
N ARG A 101 9.70 -2.77 -6.68
CA ARG A 101 10.30 -3.97 -6.09
C ARG A 101 9.60 -5.25 -6.55
N ALA A 102 10.32 -6.36 -6.44
CA ALA A 102 9.80 -7.71 -6.51
C ALA A 102 10.34 -8.56 -5.35
N VAL A 103 9.61 -9.61 -4.97
CA VAL A 103 10.05 -10.56 -3.93
C VAL A 103 9.83 -11.98 -4.43
N VAL A 104 10.91 -12.76 -4.40
CA VAL A 104 10.92 -14.17 -4.79
C VAL A 104 11.19 -15.00 -3.54
N MET A 105 10.33 -15.97 -3.25
CA MET A 105 10.54 -16.97 -2.22
C MET A 105 11.14 -18.22 -2.85
N GLU A 106 12.39 -18.50 -2.52
CA GLU A 106 13.10 -19.72 -2.91
C GLU A 106 13.06 -20.73 -1.76
N ASP A 107 13.53 -21.96 -1.99
CA ASP A 107 13.46 -23.05 -1.00
C ASP A 107 14.21 -22.76 0.31
N SER A 108 15.23 -21.89 0.27
CA SER A 108 16.11 -21.61 1.42
C SER A 108 16.25 -20.13 1.79
N ARG A 109 15.69 -19.23 0.98
CA ARG A 109 15.83 -17.78 1.18
C ARG A 109 14.71 -16.98 0.53
N VAL A 110 14.60 -15.73 0.93
CA VAL A 110 13.74 -14.74 0.30
C VAL A 110 14.61 -13.70 -0.40
N ARG A 111 14.43 -13.56 -1.71
CA ARG A 111 15.14 -12.57 -2.51
C ARG A 111 14.27 -11.34 -2.71
N LYS A 112 14.71 -10.19 -2.18
CA LYS A 112 14.02 -8.91 -2.36
C LYS A 112 14.77 -8.07 -3.38
N ILE A 113 14.19 -7.96 -4.56
CA ILE A 113 14.70 -7.20 -5.70
C ILE A 113 14.11 -5.80 -5.63
N VAL A 114 14.97 -4.80 -5.73
CA VAL A 114 14.63 -3.37 -5.70
C VAL A 114 15.27 -2.67 -6.89
N ARG A 115 15.01 -1.37 -7.04
CA ARG A 115 15.70 -0.58 -8.07
C ARG A 115 17.22 -0.53 -7.80
N PRO A 116 18.05 -0.33 -8.84
CA PRO A 116 19.47 -0.09 -8.69
C PRO A 116 19.81 0.91 -7.59
N LEU A 117 20.85 0.59 -6.82
CA LEU A 117 21.41 1.40 -5.72
C LEU A 117 20.45 1.58 -4.52
N ARG A 118 19.35 0.82 -4.46
CA ARG A 118 18.40 0.89 -3.33
C ARG A 118 18.62 -0.18 -2.28
N ALA A 119 19.35 -1.25 -2.59
CA ALA A 119 19.59 -2.32 -1.63
C ALA A 119 20.33 -1.81 -0.38
N VAL A 120 21.33 -0.94 -0.53
CA VAL A 120 22.07 -0.35 0.61
C VAL A 120 21.14 0.35 1.61
N SER A 121 20.15 1.11 1.11
CA SER A 121 19.19 1.81 1.97
C SER A 121 18.27 0.84 2.71
N LEU A 122 17.93 -0.28 2.07
CA LEU A 122 17.12 -1.35 2.66
C LEU A 122 17.90 -2.12 3.72
N VAL A 123 19.16 -2.47 3.45
CA VAL A 123 20.06 -3.16 4.40
C VAL A 123 20.25 -2.31 5.67
N ARG A 124 20.49 -1.00 5.52
CA ARG A 124 20.59 -0.08 6.66
C ARG A 124 19.28 -0.05 7.46
N ALA A 125 18.15 0.16 6.81
CA ALA A 125 16.84 0.20 7.49
C ALA A 125 16.52 -1.12 8.20
N HIS A 126 16.82 -2.25 7.56
CA HIS A 126 16.64 -3.59 8.12
C HIS A 126 17.51 -3.81 9.36
N THR A 127 18.77 -3.39 9.31
CA THR A 127 19.72 -3.52 10.42
C THR A 127 19.28 -2.66 11.61
N SER A 128 18.86 -1.42 11.36
CA SER A 128 18.29 -0.54 12.40
C SER A 128 17.03 -1.17 13.01
N ALA A 129 16.08 -1.62 12.19
CA ALA A 129 14.85 -2.24 12.66
C ALA A 129 15.12 -3.53 13.47
N ALA A 130 16.00 -4.41 12.99
CA ALA A 130 16.40 -5.62 13.68
C ALA A 130 17.02 -5.32 15.05
N SER A 131 17.80 -4.24 15.16
CA SER A 131 18.41 -3.84 16.42
C SER A 131 17.37 -3.42 17.46
N VAL A 132 16.41 -2.60 17.04
CA VAL A 132 15.34 -2.09 17.91
C VAL A 132 14.35 -3.19 18.26
N LEU A 133 14.00 -4.06 17.32
CA LEU A 133 13.02 -5.13 17.56
C LEU A 133 13.52 -6.22 18.52
N ARG A 134 14.82 -6.26 18.88
CA ARG A 134 15.33 -7.26 19.83
C ARG A 134 14.59 -7.26 21.16
N VAL A 135 14.19 -6.08 21.67
CA VAL A 135 13.51 -5.96 22.98
C VAL A 135 12.10 -6.55 22.97
N THR A 136 11.50 -6.72 21.79
CA THR A 136 10.13 -7.22 21.63
C THR A 136 10.05 -8.75 21.67
N GLY A 137 11.19 -9.44 21.62
CA GLY A 137 11.22 -10.89 21.42
C GLY A 137 10.76 -11.34 20.03
N LEU A 138 10.45 -10.41 19.12
CA LEU A 138 10.13 -10.71 17.72
C LEU A 138 11.41 -11.01 16.95
N ARG A 139 11.37 -12.08 16.17
CA ARG A 139 12.47 -12.45 15.29
C ARG A 139 12.42 -11.64 14.00
N THR A 140 13.52 -10.98 13.68
CA THR A 140 13.74 -10.38 12.36
C THR A 140 14.56 -11.36 11.50
N PRO A 141 14.23 -11.56 10.20
CA PRO A 141 15.03 -12.42 9.33
C PRO A 141 16.46 -11.88 9.18
N ARG A 142 17.45 -12.77 9.15
CA ARG A 142 18.85 -12.38 8.90
C ARG A 142 19.05 -11.97 7.45
N ILE A 143 19.99 -11.06 7.19
CA ILE A 143 20.50 -10.81 5.83
C ILE A 143 21.53 -11.88 5.52
N LEU A 144 21.33 -12.62 4.43
CA LEU A 144 22.23 -13.66 3.94
C LEU A 144 23.26 -13.10 2.96
N GLY A 145 22.85 -12.10 2.19
CA GLY A 145 23.69 -11.43 1.19
C GLY A 145 22.98 -10.19 0.65
N ASN A 146 23.74 -9.31 0.01
CA ASN A 146 23.18 -8.19 -0.75
C ASN A 146 24.09 -7.83 -1.91
N GLU A 147 23.46 -7.37 -2.99
CA GLU A 147 24.06 -6.74 -4.15
C GLU A 147 23.46 -5.32 -4.26
N ASP A 148 23.73 -4.56 -5.33
CA ASP A 148 23.27 -3.17 -5.45
C ASP A 148 21.74 -3.01 -5.54
N ASP A 149 21.05 -4.03 -6.05
CA ASP A 149 19.61 -4.05 -6.32
C ASP A 149 18.90 -5.29 -5.77
N VAL A 150 19.61 -6.15 -5.05
CA VAL A 150 19.06 -7.38 -4.44
C VAL A 150 19.48 -7.50 -2.98
N VAL A 151 18.55 -7.90 -2.11
CA VAL A 151 18.84 -8.32 -0.73
C VAL A 151 18.28 -9.72 -0.50
N ASP A 152 19.17 -10.66 -0.19
CA ASP A 152 18.82 -12.02 0.17
C ASP A 152 18.62 -12.11 1.69
N LEU A 153 17.45 -12.57 2.09
CA LEU A 153 16.98 -12.67 3.48
C LEU A 153 16.75 -14.14 3.85
N GLU A 154 16.94 -14.44 5.13
CA GLU A 154 16.57 -15.72 5.71
C GLU A 154 15.08 -16.01 5.48
N LEU A 155 14.79 -17.20 4.97
CA LEU A 155 13.43 -17.72 4.92
C LEU A 155 13.00 -18.14 6.33
N LEU A 156 11.96 -17.50 6.85
CA LEU A 156 11.37 -17.86 8.14
C LEU A 156 10.29 -18.92 7.96
N PRO A 157 10.20 -19.92 8.85
CA PRO A 157 9.13 -20.90 8.81
C PRO A 157 7.79 -20.24 9.13
N GLY A 158 6.72 -20.75 8.51
CA GLY A 158 5.35 -20.34 8.78
C GLY A 158 4.60 -19.92 7.53
N ARG A 159 3.44 -19.32 7.75
CA ARG A 159 2.55 -18.76 6.73
C ARG A 159 2.36 -17.28 7.00
N SER A 160 2.08 -16.51 5.95
CA SER A 160 1.79 -15.09 6.10
C SER A 160 0.47 -14.87 6.86
N LEU A 161 0.34 -13.74 7.55
CA LEU A 161 -0.92 -13.36 8.21
C LEU A 161 -2.06 -13.20 7.20
N ASP A 162 -1.75 -12.80 5.96
CA ASP A 162 -2.69 -12.71 4.83
C ASP A 162 -3.29 -14.09 4.49
N GLU A 163 -2.46 -15.14 4.41
CA GLU A 163 -2.92 -16.50 4.16
C GLU A 163 -3.68 -17.13 5.33
N LEU A 164 -3.42 -16.67 6.55
CA LEU A 164 -4.06 -17.19 7.76
C LEU A 164 -5.46 -16.59 7.97
N GLY A 165 -5.73 -15.39 7.46
CA GLY A 165 -6.98 -14.68 7.71
C GLY A 165 -7.28 -14.60 9.21
N ASP A 166 -8.51 -14.90 9.61
CA ASP A 166 -8.95 -14.86 11.02
C ASP A 166 -8.18 -15.82 11.93
N ALA A 167 -7.68 -16.95 11.41
CA ALA A 167 -6.84 -17.87 12.17
C ALA A 167 -5.49 -17.24 12.58
N GLY A 168 -5.11 -16.13 11.97
CA GLY A 168 -3.94 -15.33 12.32
C GLY A 168 -4.12 -14.42 13.52
N LEU A 169 -5.34 -14.30 14.09
CA LEU A 169 -5.63 -13.39 15.21
C LEU A 169 -4.68 -13.55 16.41
N PRO A 170 -4.32 -14.76 16.87
CA PRO A 170 -3.34 -14.91 17.96
C PRO A 170 -1.95 -14.35 17.60
N GLY A 171 -1.56 -14.43 16.32
CA GLY A 171 -0.32 -13.84 15.82
C GLY A 171 -0.37 -12.31 15.82
N TRP A 172 -1.50 -11.73 15.41
CA TRP A 172 -1.74 -10.29 15.49
C TRP A 172 -1.72 -9.77 16.93
N GLN A 173 -2.38 -10.46 17.86
CA GLN A 173 -2.36 -10.11 19.28
C GLN A 173 -0.94 -10.12 19.84
N ARG A 174 -0.18 -11.18 19.57
CA ARG A 174 1.22 -11.27 19.99
C ARG A 174 2.07 -10.13 19.41
N LEU A 175 1.86 -9.77 18.15
CA LEU A 175 2.56 -8.65 17.52
C LEU A 175 2.24 -7.34 18.26
N THR A 176 0.96 -7.06 18.54
CA THR A 176 0.52 -5.87 19.27
C THR A 176 1.12 -5.80 20.68
N ASP A 177 1.05 -6.90 21.44
CA ASP A 177 1.62 -6.97 22.79
C ASP A 177 3.13 -6.73 22.77
N SER A 178 3.82 -7.35 21.80
CA SER A 178 5.28 -7.20 21.65
C SER A 178 5.67 -5.78 21.21
N TRP A 179 4.85 -5.15 20.37
CA TRP A 179 5.09 -3.80 19.85
C TRP A 179 5.04 -2.73 20.93
N ALA A 180 4.20 -2.90 21.97
CA ALA A 180 4.13 -1.97 23.10
C ALA A 180 5.47 -1.81 23.84
N HIS A 181 6.35 -2.82 23.77
CA HIS A 181 7.70 -2.73 24.34
C HIS A 181 8.65 -1.81 23.56
N LEU A 182 8.37 -1.51 22.28
CA LEU A 182 9.20 -0.63 21.45
C LEU A 182 9.12 0.84 21.86
N ALA A 183 7.96 1.28 22.34
CA ALA A 183 7.70 2.69 22.61
C ALA A 183 8.68 3.28 23.63
N HIS A 184 9.29 2.44 24.47
CA HIS A 184 10.19 2.84 25.55
C HIS A 184 11.69 2.67 25.20
N ASP A 185 12.02 2.18 24.00
CA ASP A 185 13.42 1.97 23.58
C ASP A 185 13.99 3.22 22.89
N LYS A 186 15.32 3.32 22.85
CA LYS A 186 16.05 4.45 22.23
C LYS A 186 16.82 3.97 21.01
N ALA A 187 16.62 4.65 19.90
CA ALA A 187 17.28 4.36 18.65
C ALA A 187 17.62 5.63 17.89
N ASP A 188 18.75 5.59 17.17
CA ASP A 188 19.13 6.65 16.23
C ASP A 188 18.26 6.54 14.96
N LEU A 189 17.04 7.07 15.05
CA LEU A 189 16.04 7.08 13.99
C LEU A 189 15.68 8.53 13.62
N PRO A 190 15.24 8.77 12.37
CA PRO A 190 14.71 10.07 11.98
C PRO A 190 13.58 10.50 12.91
N VAL A 191 13.66 11.74 13.41
CA VAL A 191 12.61 12.31 14.25
C VAL A 191 11.44 12.75 13.38
N HIS A 192 10.25 12.29 13.75
CA HIS A 192 8.97 12.67 13.16
C HIS A 192 8.20 13.49 14.20
N GLY A 193 7.91 14.75 13.86
CA GLY A 193 7.14 15.65 14.72
C GLY A 193 5.83 16.08 14.06
N PRO A 194 5.12 17.07 14.65
CA PRO A 194 3.80 17.54 14.21
C PRO A 194 3.70 17.86 12.72
N ARG A 195 4.78 18.42 12.14
CA ARG A 195 4.84 18.74 10.71
C ARG A 195 4.76 17.48 9.85
N GLN A 196 5.57 16.47 10.18
CA GLN A 196 5.59 15.21 9.45
C GLN A 196 4.25 14.46 9.61
N GLU A 197 3.67 14.46 10.81
CA GLU A 197 2.35 13.88 11.07
C GLU A 197 1.24 14.57 10.26
N THR A 198 1.24 15.90 10.24
CA THR A 198 0.33 16.71 9.42
C THR A 198 0.46 16.36 7.93
N GLU A 199 1.69 16.22 7.42
CA GLU A 199 1.93 15.82 6.03
C GLU A 199 1.39 14.42 5.73
N VAL A 200 1.56 13.46 6.65
CA VAL A 200 1.04 12.10 6.52
C VAL A 200 -0.49 12.10 6.50
N LEU A 201 -1.13 12.77 7.46
CA LEU A 201 -2.59 12.81 7.58
C LEU A 201 -3.25 13.47 6.37
N ARG A 202 -2.76 14.65 5.96
CA ARG A 202 -3.24 15.35 4.76
C ARG A 202 -3.06 14.52 3.50
N ARG A 203 -1.94 13.78 3.40
CA ARG A 203 -1.65 12.91 2.26
C ARG A 203 -2.64 11.75 2.19
N TRP A 204 -2.89 11.06 3.30
CA TRP A 204 -3.84 9.97 3.36
C TRP A 204 -5.26 10.44 3.06
N PHE A 205 -5.72 11.52 3.70
CA PHE A 205 -7.04 12.09 3.46
C PHE A 205 -7.26 12.41 1.97
N ALA A 206 -6.34 13.15 1.36
CA ALA A 206 -6.53 13.57 -0.02
C ALA A 206 -6.27 12.44 -1.03
N SER A 207 -5.57 11.36 -0.65
CA SER A 207 -5.57 10.11 -1.44
C SER A 207 -6.92 9.40 -1.36
N ALA A 208 -7.45 9.25 -0.15
CA ALA A 208 -8.73 8.61 0.11
C ALA A 208 -9.90 9.35 -0.57
N GLN A 209 -9.91 10.68 -0.51
CA GLN A 209 -10.88 11.53 -1.19
C GLN A 209 -10.82 11.37 -2.70
N ARG A 210 -9.62 11.40 -3.29
CA ARG A 210 -9.43 11.25 -4.75
C ARG A 210 -10.00 9.93 -5.27
N HIS A 211 -9.84 8.86 -4.50
CA HIS A 211 -10.29 7.52 -4.90
C HIS A 211 -11.73 7.21 -4.45
N GLY A 212 -12.42 8.15 -3.79
CA GLY A 212 -13.80 7.98 -3.37
C GLY A 212 -14.02 6.89 -2.33
N VAL A 213 -13.03 6.65 -1.46
CA VAL A 213 -13.14 5.65 -0.35
C VAL A 213 -13.68 6.26 0.95
N ILE A 214 -14.12 7.53 0.91
CA ILE A 214 -14.66 8.23 2.09
C ILE A 214 -16.16 8.45 1.88
N ASP A 215 -16.97 7.89 2.77
CA ASP A 215 -18.43 8.05 2.74
C ASP A 215 -18.86 9.49 3.09
N GLN A 216 -18.17 10.13 4.03
CA GLN A 216 -18.46 11.48 4.52
C GLN A 216 -17.24 12.41 4.38
N PRO A 217 -16.91 12.87 3.16
CA PRO A 217 -15.65 13.59 2.90
C PRO A 217 -15.56 14.96 3.58
N ALA A 218 -16.67 15.69 3.73
CA ALA A 218 -16.66 17.01 4.36
C ALA A 218 -16.43 16.94 5.89
N PRO A 219 -17.18 16.14 6.66
CA PRO A 219 -16.90 15.98 8.09
C PRO A 219 -15.49 15.45 8.37
N LEU A 220 -15.00 14.48 7.58
CA LEU A 220 -13.64 13.97 7.75
C LEU A 220 -12.58 15.03 7.39
N HIS A 221 -12.86 15.90 6.41
CA HIS A 221 -11.97 17.01 6.11
C HIS A 221 -11.79 17.95 7.29
N GLU A 222 -12.89 18.35 7.93
CA GLU A 222 -12.88 19.22 9.12
C GLU A 222 -12.10 18.56 10.26
N GLN A 223 -12.35 17.29 10.56
CA GLN A 223 -11.61 16.53 11.57
C GLN A 223 -10.11 16.45 11.27
N VAL A 224 -9.73 16.26 10.01
CA VAL A 224 -8.33 16.24 9.57
C VAL A 224 -7.69 17.62 9.77
N VAL A 225 -8.39 18.70 9.42
CA VAL A 225 -7.91 20.08 9.63
C VAL A 225 -7.74 20.36 11.12
N ASP A 226 -8.73 20.06 11.94
CA ASP A 226 -8.70 20.27 13.38
C ASP A 226 -7.57 19.48 14.04
N THR A 227 -7.39 18.21 13.65
CA THR A 227 -6.28 17.36 14.12
C THR A 227 -4.93 17.97 13.72
N CYS A 228 -4.78 18.42 12.47
CA CYS A 228 -3.54 19.07 12.03
C CYS A 228 -3.24 20.36 12.82
N LEU A 229 -4.26 21.11 13.23
CA LEU A 229 -4.11 22.33 14.03
C LEU A 229 -3.85 22.04 15.51
N SER A 230 -4.29 20.88 16.02
CA SER A 230 -4.07 20.48 17.41
C SER A 230 -2.71 19.81 17.63
N LEU A 231 -2.10 19.24 16.58
CA LEU A 231 -0.74 18.68 16.63
C LEU A 231 0.26 19.76 17.03
N ARG A 232 0.93 19.55 18.17
CA ARG A 232 1.94 20.44 18.75
C ARG A 232 3.14 19.62 19.15
N GLU A 233 4.31 20.25 19.11
CA GLU A 233 5.50 19.65 19.70
C GLU A 233 5.25 19.62 21.21
N ASP A 234 5.48 18.48 21.85
CA ASP A 234 5.50 18.37 23.30
C ASP A 234 6.92 18.09 23.80
N ASP A 235 7.14 18.33 25.08
CA ASP A 235 8.40 18.01 25.77
C ASP A 235 8.42 16.55 26.27
N GLY A 236 7.51 15.70 25.76
CA GLY A 236 7.38 14.31 26.12
C GLY A 236 8.54 13.45 25.63
N GLU A 237 8.65 12.25 26.19
CA GLU A 237 9.66 11.30 25.72
C GLU A 237 9.27 10.80 24.32
N ARG A 238 10.22 10.88 23.39
CA ARG A 238 10.03 10.37 22.03
C ARG A 238 9.90 8.85 22.06
N VAL A 239 8.87 8.35 21.38
CA VAL A 239 8.65 6.91 21.23
C VAL A 239 9.09 6.43 19.86
N ILE A 240 9.46 5.15 19.79
CA ILE A 240 9.64 4.48 18.50
C ILE A 240 8.28 4.03 17.99
N ALA A 241 7.90 4.53 16.82
CA ALA A 241 6.65 4.17 16.15
C ALA A 241 6.90 3.88 14.67
N HIS A 242 5.98 3.11 14.08
CA HIS A 242 5.96 2.95 12.63
C HIS A 242 5.34 4.18 11.99
N ARG A 243 6.05 4.77 11.02
CA ARG A 243 5.68 6.03 10.34
C ARG A 243 4.24 6.14 9.81
N ASP A 244 3.63 5.01 9.46
CA ASP A 244 2.28 4.98 8.89
C ASP A 244 1.27 4.22 9.78
N LEU A 245 1.66 3.81 11.01
CA LEU A 245 0.82 3.06 11.96
C LEU A 245 0.96 3.68 13.36
N HIS A 246 0.59 4.96 13.48
CA HIS A 246 0.57 5.73 14.73
C HIS A 246 -0.77 5.56 15.45
#